data_AF-A0A970FSZ7-F1
#
_entry.id   AF-A0A970FSZ7-F1
#
_cell.length_a   1.000
_cell.length_b   1.000
_cell.length_c   1.000
_cell.angle_alpha   90.00
_cell.angle_beta   90.00
_cell.angle_gamma   90.00
#
_symmetry.space_group_name_H-M   'P 1'
#
loop_
_entity.id
_entity.type
_entity.pdbx_description
1 polymer ?
#
loop_
_entity_poly.entity_id
_entity_poly.type
_entity_poly.pdbx_seq_one_letter_code
_entity_poly.pdbx_strand_id
1 'polypeptide(L)'
;FEKDKSIREISRTTGHARDTVAKYVKQEDFSLPKPVKHKRRSKTDLYRDQVREWLIADESAPRKQRHTATCVYRRLKKQAAANNKLFEVSDRAIRDLVAQLRRERGQQKQASLPLLHPAGEAQVDFGTTCFCEKGIYYEGRHLALTLPHSDAKFTQLFKGENFECLAQGLKNIFQHIGYVPTVIRFDNMSTAVKAIKAQGEREVTDNFRRLQCHYGFDSNFCNPASGHEKGSVENYVGYSRRNYFVPVPQMDDLKTYNRELLKTCDEELEREHYKHEKLVWQLFEDDKNRMNPLPRYDFEVCRYVLVRTNQYGLVKFLSNSYSTAGSMARQEVTLKLDAYYVTVLDDKMQPVVTHKRLYGKNKESMIWGPYLDVLAQRPTALKYSGFFQGLAEPVRQFLGNCDLDGKKQVLKVVAQTCREDGLDRSVNALSDAVKMAPKDADALISAYAFVLNKPGQIPKNDVPDYVPELKAYPLDFTPYAKLMGGAACSSK
;
A
#
# COMPACT_ATOMS: atom_id res chain seq x y z
N PHE A 1 -15.91 60.12 35.95
CA PHE A 1 -16.20 60.59 37.32
C PHE A 1 -15.88 62.06 37.37
N GLU A 2 -16.90 62.92 37.38
CA GLU A 2 -16.69 64.35 37.64
C GLU A 2 -16.60 64.53 39.15
N LYS A 3 -15.47 65.02 39.64
CA LYS A 3 -15.36 65.47 41.03
C LYS A 3 -16.43 66.55 41.24
N ASP A 4 -17.15 66.45 42.36
CA ASP A 4 -18.18 67.38 42.86
C ASP A 4 -19.67 67.05 42.55
N LYS A 5 -19.99 65.91 41.94
CA LYS A 5 -21.41 65.44 41.81
C LYS A 5 -21.86 64.56 42.96
N SER A 6 -23.06 64.81 43.49
CA SER A 6 -23.63 64.00 44.57
C SER A 6 -24.06 62.60 44.07
N ILE A 7 -24.06 61.58 44.96
CA ILE A 7 -24.48 60.20 44.63
C ILE A 7 -25.89 60.17 43.99
N ARG A 8 -26.79 61.08 44.39
CA ARG A 8 -28.14 61.19 43.83
C ARG A 8 -28.13 61.65 42.37
N GLU A 9 -27.24 62.57 42.04
CA GLU A 9 -27.10 63.13 40.71
C GLU A 9 -26.48 62.09 39.75
N ILE A 10 -25.44 61.40 40.20
CA ILE A 10 -24.80 60.30 39.44
C ILE A 10 -25.80 59.16 39.19
N SER A 11 -26.62 58.79 40.19
CA SER A 11 -27.67 57.79 40.03
C SER A 11 -28.75 58.21 39.02
N ARG A 12 -29.13 59.50 38.98
CA ARG A 12 -30.11 60.01 38.00
C ARG A 12 -29.55 60.04 36.58
N THR A 13 -28.28 60.38 36.41
CA THR A 13 -27.64 60.47 35.09
C THR A 13 -27.27 59.10 34.52
N THR A 14 -26.85 58.15 35.37
CA THR A 14 -26.40 56.81 34.93
C THR A 14 -27.52 55.76 34.93
N GLY A 15 -28.66 56.04 35.57
CA GLY A 15 -29.78 55.09 35.69
C GLY A 15 -29.50 53.91 36.64
N HIS A 16 -28.35 53.89 37.32
CA HIS A 16 -27.98 52.84 38.26
C HIS A 16 -28.47 53.13 39.69
N ALA A 17 -28.78 52.06 40.43
CA ALA A 17 -29.21 52.15 41.83
C ALA A 17 -28.15 52.86 42.69
N ARG A 18 -28.61 53.67 43.65
CA ARG A 18 -27.75 54.51 44.50
C ARG A 18 -26.71 53.70 45.25
N ASP A 19 -27.03 52.48 45.66
CA ASP A 19 -26.11 51.58 46.37
C ASP A 19 -24.97 51.09 45.48
N THR A 20 -25.26 50.82 44.20
CA THR A 20 -24.26 50.46 43.19
C THR A 20 -23.34 51.64 42.90
N VAL A 21 -23.90 52.84 42.76
CA VAL A 21 -23.12 54.08 42.56
C VAL A 21 -22.24 54.35 43.78
N ALA A 22 -22.77 54.26 45.00
CA ALA A 22 -22.00 54.44 46.23
C ALA A 22 -20.88 53.40 46.38
N LYS A 23 -21.13 52.14 45.98
CA LYS A 23 -20.13 51.07 45.95
C LYS A 23 -18.98 51.40 45.00
N TYR A 24 -19.26 51.80 43.76
CA TYR A 24 -18.22 52.12 42.78
C TYR A 24 -17.53 53.47 43.03
N VAL A 25 -18.19 54.44 43.69
CA VAL A 25 -17.57 55.71 44.13
C VAL A 25 -16.52 55.47 45.22
N LYS A 26 -16.74 54.47 46.10
CA LYS A 26 -15.79 54.08 47.16
C LYS A 26 -14.81 52.99 46.74
N GLN A 27 -14.96 52.46 45.54
CA GLN A 27 -14.10 51.40 45.05
C GLN A 27 -12.82 52.04 44.51
N GLU A 28 -11.70 51.82 45.20
CA GLU A 28 -10.39 52.32 44.78
C GLU A 28 -9.67 51.34 43.84
N ASP A 29 -9.97 50.04 43.96
CA ASP A 29 -9.42 48.98 43.12
C ASP A 29 -10.49 48.42 42.16
N PHE A 30 -10.34 48.74 40.88
CA PHE A 30 -11.17 48.24 39.78
C PHE A 30 -10.59 47.01 39.08
N SER A 31 -9.49 46.44 39.62
CA SER A 31 -8.92 45.20 39.11
C SER A 31 -9.95 44.08 39.22
N LEU A 32 -9.99 43.22 38.20
CA LEU A 32 -10.84 42.03 38.25
C LEU A 32 -10.40 41.17 39.45
N PRO A 33 -11.34 40.77 40.35
CA PRO A 33 -10.98 39.91 41.46
C PRO A 33 -10.41 38.61 40.92
N LYS A 34 -9.37 38.09 41.59
CA LYS A 34 -8.79 36.78 41.23
C LYS A 34 -9.93 35.75 41.22
N PRO A 35 -10.12 34.98 40.13
CA PRO A 35 -11.20 34.01 40.07
C PRO A 35 -11.00 32.95 41.14
N VAL A 36 -11.81 33.00 42.19
CA VAL A 36 -11.82 31.98 43.25
C VAL A 36 -12.57 30.77 42.72
N LYS A 37 -11.88 29.64 42.56
CA LYS A 37 -12.51 28.38 42.18
C LYS A 37 -13.34 27.85 43.36
N HIS A 38 -14.65 28.06 43.34
CA HIS A 38 -15.56 27.44 44.30
C HIS A 38 -15.64 25.92 44.07
N LYS A 39 -15.25 25.12 45.07
CA LYS A 39 -15.45 23.67 45.07
C LYS A 39 -16.93 23.37 45.35
N ARG A 40 -17.74 23.17 44.31
CA ARG A 40 -19.12 22.66 44.46
C ARG A 40 -19.07 21.16 44.74
N ARG A 41 -19.90 20.67 45.67
CA ARG A 41 -20.13 19.23 45.83
C ARG A 41 -20.73 18.69 44.53
N SER A 42 -20.10 17.70 43.94
CA SER A 42 -20.50 17.12 42.67
C SER A 42 -21.14 15.76 42.90
N LYS A 43 -22.09 15.36 42.05
CA LYS A 43 -22.66 14.00 42.05
C LYS A 43 -21.58 12.91 41.87
N THR A 44 -20.39 13.28 41.41
CA THR A 44 -19.20 12.42 41.30
C THR A 44 -18.55 12.08 42.64
N ASP A 45 -18.79 12.85 43.70
CA ASP A 45 -18.12 12.68 45.00
C ASP A 45 -18.47 11.32 45.63
N LEU A 46 -19.69 10.81 45.39
CA LEU A 46 -20.17 9.50 45.83
C LEU A 46 -19.33 8.32 45.29
N TYR A 47 -18.67 8.50 44.15
CA TYR A 47 -17.88 7.46 43.49
C TYR A 47 -16.38 7.67 43.66
N ARG A 48 -15.97 8.74 44.35
CA ARG A 48 -14.56 9.16 44.45
C ARG A 48 -13.68 8.11 45.11
N ASP A 49 -14.11 7.55 46.24
CA ASP A 49 -13.33 6.57 46.98
C ASP A 49 -13.23 5.23 46.23
N GLN A 50 -14.34 4.78 45.64
CA GLN A 50 -14.37 3.57 44.82
C GLN A 50 -13.45 3.68 43.59
N VAL A 51 -13.47 4.82 42.89
CA VAL A 51 -12.58 5.07 41.75
C VAL A 51 -11.12 5.15 42.21
N ARG A 52 -10.86 5.72 43.38
CA ARG A 52 -9.51 5.79 43.96
C ARG A 52 -8.94 4.40 44.23
N GLU A 53 -9.73 3.50 44.81
CA GLU A 53 -9.33 2.10 45.04
C GLU A 53 -8.96 1.38 43.74
N TRP A 54 -9.76 1.53 42.68
CA TRP A 54 -9.44 0.92 41.38
C TRP A 54 -8.14 1.47 40.78
N LEU A 55 -7.90 2.77 40.90
CA LEU A 55 -6.65 3.38 40.44
C LEU A 55 -5.44 2.96 41.27
N ILE A 56 -5.60 2.62 42.55
CA ILE A 56 -4.54 2.04 43.40
C ILE A 56 -4.24 0.61 42.94
N ALA A 57 -5.27 -0.21 42.76
CA ALA A 57 -5.11 -1.58 42.28
C ALA A 57 -4.41 -1.63 40.90
N ASP A 58 -4.73 -0.68 40.01
CA ASP A 58 -4.12 -0.54 38.68
C ASP A 58 -2.59 -0.37 38.70
N GLU A 59 -1.99 0.11 39.79
CA GLU A 59 -0.53 0.29 39.84
C GLU A 59 0.22 -1.04 39.81
N SER A 60 -0.34 -2.06 40.48
CA SER A 60 0.20 -3.42 40.51
C SER A 60 -0.10 -4.21 39.22
N ALA A 61 -1.05 -3.74 38.40
CA ALA A 61 -1.44 -4.42 37.16
C ALA A 61 -0.52 -4.08 35.96
N PRO A 62 -0.34 -5.01 35.01
CA PRO A 62 0.35 -4.76 33.75
C PRO A 62 -0.24 -3.56 32.99
N ARG A 63 0.59 -2.76 32.30
CA ARG A 63 0.19 -1.49 31.64
C ARG A 63 -1.06 -1.62 30.75
N LYS A 64 -1.24 -2.75 30.06
CA LYS A 64 -2.39 -3.02 29.17
C LYS A 64 -3.69 -3.39 29.90
N GLN A 65 -3.62 -3.70 31.20
CA GLN A 65 -4.77 -4.11 32.04
C GLN A 65 -5.22 -3.02 33.03
N ARG A 66 -4.62 -1.83 32.97
CA ARG A 66 -5.00 -0.67 33.80
C ARG A 66 -6.25 0.00 33.25
N HIS A 67 -7.13 0.50 34.12
CA HIS A 67 -8.37 1.14 33.70
C HIS A 67 -8.10 2.47 32.98
N THR A 68 -8.69 2.62 31.79
CA THR A 68 -8.87 3.94 31.17
C THR A 68 -10.04 4.68 31.82
N ALA A 69 -10.08 6.01 31.75
CA ALA A 69 -11.15 6.78 32.37
C ALA A 69 -12.55 6.41 31.83
N THR A 70 -12.63 6.04 30.55
CA THR A 70 -13.85 5.50 29.92
C THR A 70 -14.19 4.09 30.44
N CYS A 71 -13.19 3.26 30.75
CA CYS A 71 -13.41 1.94 31.35
C CYS A 71 -13.99 2.07 32.76
N VAL A 72 -13.47 3.01 33.57
CA VAL A 72 -14.01 3.35 34.89
C VAL A 72 -15.48 3.76 34.80
N TYR A 73 -15.83 4.66 33.87
CA TYR A 73 -17.22 5.07 33.63
C TYR A 73 -18.13 3.88 33.27
N ARG A 74 -17.72 3.05 32.30
CA ARG A 74 -18.50 1.87 31.88
C ARG A 74 -18.68 0.87 33.03
N ARG A 75 -17.66 0.68 33.86
CA ARG A 75 -17.69 -0.21 35.02
C ARG A 75 -18.65 0.30 36.10
N LEU A 76 -18.61 1.61 36.42
CA LEU A 76 -19.56 2.25 37.34
C LEU A 76 -21.00 2.14 36.82
N LYS A 77 -21.22 2.41 35.52
CA LYS A 77 -22.55 2.29 34.90
C LYS A 77 -23.09 0.85 34.97
N LYS A 78 -22.25 -0.15 34.72
CA LYS A 78 -22.62 -1.58 34.86
C LYS A 78 -22.95 -1.96 36.30
N GLN A 79 -22.16 -1.50 37.28
CA GLN A 79 -22.43 -1.78 38.70
C GLN A 79 -23.70 -1.07 39.20
N ALA A 80 -23.96 0.15 38.76
CA ALA A 80 -25.20 0.85 39.10
C ALA A 80 -26.44 0.14 38.53
N ALA A 81 -26.36 -0.32 37.27
CA ALA A 81 -27.41 -1.13 36.65
C ALA A 81 -27.64 -2.47 37.37
N ALA A 82 -26.58 -3.18 37.75
CA ALA A 82 -26.68 -4.45 38.49
C ALA A 82 -27.30 -4.29 39.89
N ASN A 83 -27.15 -3.12 40.50
CA ASN A 83 -27.68 -2.82 41.84
C ASN A 83 -29.04 -2.09 41.80
N ASN A 84 -29.71 -2.01 40.64
CA ASN A 84 -30.95 -1.25 40.43
C ASN A 84 -30.87 0.23 40.90
N LYS A 85 -29.68 0.84 40.81
CA LYS A 85 -29.47 2.25 41.19
C LYS A 85 -29.46 3.15 39.96
N LEU A 86 -30.11 4.30 40.06
CA LEU A 86 -30.09 5.33 39.03
C LEU A 86 -28.69 5.96 38.91
N PHE A 87 -28.09 5.93 37.72
CA PHE A 87 -26.74 6.44 37.49
C PHE A 87 -26.79 7.81 36.79
N GLU A 88 -26.86 8.88 37.58
CA GLU A 88 -27.01 10.26 37.10
C GLU A 88 -25.68 11.03 36.95
N VAL A 89 -24.62 10.36 36.48
CA VAL A 89 -23.32 10.98 36.28
C VAL A 89 -22.90 10.86 34.81
N SER A 90 -22.44 11.97 34.23
CA SER A 90 -21.96 11.98 32.83
C SER A 90 -20.56 11.39 32.70
N ASP A 91 -20.25 10.82 31.53
CA ASP A 91 -18.92 10.27 31.21
C ASP A 91 -17.82 11.33 31.37
N ARG A 92 -18.10 12.58 30.98
CA ARG A 92 -17.18 13.70 31.17
C ARG A 92 -16.85 13.94 32.65
N ALA A 93 -17.86 13.91 33.53
CA ALA A 93 -17.66 14.15 34.96
C ALA A 93 -16.81 13.04 35.63
N ILE A 94 -16.98 11.77 35.23
CA ILE A 94 -16.12 10.68 35.70
C ILE A 94 -14.69 10.80 35.13
N ARG A 95 -14.53 11.19 33.86
CA ARG A 95 -13.21 11.45 33.28
C ARG A 95 -12.46 12.57 34.02
N ASP A 96 -13.16 13.63 34.37
CA ASP A 96 -12.60 14.75 35.15
C ASP A 96 -12.21 14.31 36.57
N LEU A 97 -13.05 13.50 37.23
CA LEU A 97 -12.76 12.89 38.53
C LEU A 97 -11.49 12.00 38.49
N VAL A 98 -11.39 11.12 37.49
CA VAL A 98 -10.21 10.27 37.28
C VAL A 98 -8.96 11.13 37.03
N ALA A 99 -9.07 12.19 36.23
CA ALA A 99 -7.96 13.12 35.97
C ALA A 99 -7.55 13.90 37.24
N GLN A 100 -8.50 14.25 38.10
CA GLN A 100 -8.22 14.87 39.39
C GLN A 100 -7.52 13.88 40.34
N LEU A 101 -8.04 12.67 40.51
CA LEU A 101 -7.44 11.65 41.37
C LEU A 101 -6.02 11.26 40.92
N ARG A 102 -5.78 11.19 39.60
CA ARG A 102 -4.42 10.98 39.06
C ARG A 102 -3.47 12.14 39.39
N ARG A 103 -3.97 13.39 39.34
CA ARG A 103 -3.19 14.58 39.73
C ARG A 103 -2.83 14.58 41.21
N GLU A 104 -3.79 14.25 42.08
CA GLU A 104 -3.58 14.16 43.54
C GLU A 104 -2.55 13.08 43.91
N ARG A 105 -2.42 12.03 43.09
CA ARG A 105 -1.46 10.94 43.29
C ARG A 105 -0.10 11.16 42.62
N GLY A 106 0.15 12.34 42.05
CA GLY A 106 1.40 12.61 41.32
C GLY A 106 1.57 11.80 40.03
N GLN A 107 0.54 11.07 39.57
CA GLN A 107 0.52 10.32 38.32
C GLN A 107 0.25 11.24 37.11
N GLN A 108 0.78 12.46 37.15
CA GLN A 108 0.65 13.38 36.04
C GLN A 108 1.52 12.87 34.89
N LYS A 109 0.98 12.93 33.66
CA LYS A 109 1.87 12.82 32.51
C LYS A 109 2.89 13.95 32.63
N GLN A 110 4.18 13.62 32.49
CA GLN A 110 5.23 14.63 32.47
C GLN A 110 4.85 15.71 31.46
N ALA A 111 5.06 16.97 31.84
CA ALA A 111 4.86 18.09 30.93
C ALA A 111 5.75 17.86 29.71
N SER A 112 5.14 17.76 28.53
CA SER A 112 5.90 17.69 27.29
C SER A 112 6.39 19.10 26.96
N LEU A 113 7.68 19.24 26.69
CA LEU A 113 8.24 20.51 26.25
C LEU A 113 7.70 20.84 24.85
N PRO A 114 7.39 22.11 24.55
CA PRO A 114 7.09 22.52 23.19
C PRO A 114 8.36 22.38 22.35
N LEU A 115 8.39 21.38 21.47
CA LEU A 115 9.50 21.18 20.56
C LEU A 115 9.39 22.18 19.40
N LEU A 116 10.48 22.88 19.11
CA LEU A 116 10.64 23.62 17.87
C LEU A 116 11.07 22.62 16.80
N HIS A 117 10.33 22.57 15.70
CA HIS A 117 10.63 21.71 14.57
C HIS A 117 11.26 22.55 13.46
N PRO A 118 12.55 22.34 13.15
CA PRO A 118 13.20 23.02 12.04
C PRO A 118 12.53 22.67 10.71
N ALA A 119 12.49 23.65 9.81
CA ALA A 119 12.03 23.43 8.44
C ALA A 119 12.97 22.46 7.71
N GLY A 120 12.40 21.56 6.91
CA GLY A 120 13.12 20.54 6.14
C GLY A 120 13.36 19.22 6.90
N GLU A 121 12.98 19.10 8.18
CA GLU A 121 13.02 17.83 8.92
C GLU A 121 11.72 17.04 8.80
N ALA A 122 11.83 15.72 8.59
CA ALA A 122 10.70 14.81 8.51
C ALA A 122 10.68 13.76 9.63
N GLN A 123 9.51 13.22 9.90
CA GLN A 123 9.29 12.06 10.77
C GLN A 123 8.59 10.96 9.99
N VAL A 124 9.05 9.72 10.16
CA VAL A 124 8.54 8.57 9.42
C VAL A 124 8.15 7.45 10.37
N ASP A 125 7.01 6.82 10.07
CA ASP A 125 6.52 5.66 10.80
C ASP A 125 5.68 4.72 9.94
N PHE A 126 5.54 3.47 10.39
CA PHE A 126 4.58 2.53 9.83
C PHE A 126 3.36 2.38 10.74
N GLY A 127 2.17 2.45 10.15
CA GLY A 127 0.94 2.01 10.79
C GLY A 127 0.42 0.70 10.21
N THR A 128 -0.36 -0.04 10.99
CA THR A 128 -1.11 -1.20 10.49
C THR A 128 -2.43 -0.75 9.87
N THR A 129 -2.68 -1.20 8.63
CA THR A 129 -3.88 -0.90 7.85
C THR A 129 -4.29 -2.11 7.02
N CYS A 130 -5.58 -2.27 6.79
CA CYS A 130 -6.11 -3.31 5.92
C CYS A 130 -6.62 -2.73 4.60
N PHE A 131 -6.45 -3.47 3.52
CA PHE A 131 -6.94 -3.10 2.18
C PHE A 131 -7.22 -4.34 1.34
N CYS A 132 -7.96 -4.18 0.25
CA CYS A 132 -8.30 -5.26 -0.67
C CYS A 132 -7.72 -4.97 -2.06
N GLU A 133 -6.89 -5.87 -2.58
CA GLU A 133 -6.35 -5.79 -3.96
C GLU A 133 -6.95 -6.93 -4.79
N LYS A 134 -7.69 -6.61 -5.87
CA LYS A 134 -8.36 -7.58 -6.75
C LYS A 134 -9.21 -8.61 -6.00
N GLY A 135 -9.96 -8.15 -5.00
CA GLY A 135 -10.80 -9.03 -4.15
C GLY A 135 -10.05 -9.82 -3.08
N ILE A 136 -8.72 -9.69 -2.97
CA ILE A 136 -7.92 -10.34 -1.93
C ILE A 136 -7.66 -9.36 -0.79
N TYR A 137 -8.05 -9.74 0.43
CA TYR A 137 -7.82 -8.95 1.63
C TYR A 137 -6.38 -9.09 2.14
N TYR A 138 -5.76 -7.96 2.49
CA TYR A 138 -4.43 -7.87 3.08
C TYR A 138 -4.46 -7.09 4.39
N GLU A 139 -3.86 -7.66 5.43
CA GLU A 139 -3.41 -6.91 6.60
C GLU A 139 -2.01 -6.36 6.30
N GLY A 140 -1.96 -5.15 5.77
CA GLY A 140 -0.74 -4.49 5.32
C GLY A 140 -0.24 -3.43 6.29
N ARG A 141 0.56 -2.51 5.75
CA ARG A 141 1.15 -1.39 6.46
C ARG A 141 1.05 -0.13 5.63
N HIS A 142 0.84 1.01 6.27
CA HIS A 142 0.97 2.31 5.61
C HIS A 142 2.19 3.03 6.16
N LEU A 143 3.05 3.50 5.26
CA LEU A 143 4.14 4.40 5.59
C LEU A 143 3.56 5.80 5.73
N ALA A 144 3.78 6.45 6.86
CA ALA A 144 3.38 7.80 7.15
C ALA A 144 4.63 8.68 7.26
N LEU A 145 4.69 9.76 6.47
CA LEU A 145 5.71 10.79 6.55
C LEU A 145 5.05 12.10 6.95
N THR A 146 5.58 12.78 7.96
CA THR A 146 5.14 14.13 8.34
C THR A 146 6.31 15.09 8.38
N LEU A 147 6.03 16.35 8.05
CA LEU A 147 6.94 17.49 8.17
C LEU A 147 6.43 18.36 9.32
N PRO A 148 6.96 18.23 10.55
CA PRO A 148 6.34 18.86 11.71
C PRO A 148 6.35 20.40 11.68
N HIS A 149 7.20 21.03 10.85
CA HIS A 149 7.25 22.48 10.67
C HIS A 149 6.01 23.00 9.93
N SER A 150 5.76 22.51 8.71
CA SER A 150 4.57 22.88 7.93
C SER A 150 3.30 22.12 8.30
N ASP A 151 3.43 21.00 9.01
CA ASP A 151 2.37 20.02 9.21
C ASP A 151 1.89 19.36 7.90
N ALA A 152 2.71 19.37 6.84
CA ALA A 152 2.49 18.61 5.60
C ALA A 152 2.71 17.11 5.84
N LYS A 153 1.86 16.27 5.23
CA LYS A 153 1.79 14.83 5.57
C LYS A 153 1.48 14.00 4.34
N PHE A 154 2.19 12.88 4.20
CA PHE A 154 2.07 11.99 3.05
C PHE A 154 2.01 10.55 3.52
N THR A 155 1.26 9.71 2.80
CA THR A 155 1.13 8.29 3.14
C THR A 155 1.19 7.38 1.91
N GLN A 156 1.68 6.15 2.10
CA GLN A 156 1.80 5.12 1.08
C GLN A 156 1.44 3.73 1.65
N LEU A 157 0.68 2.91 0.92
CA LEU A 157 0.33 1.55 1.32
C LEU A 157 1.33 0.50 0.81
N PHE A 158 1.59 -0.49 1.66
CA PHE A 158 2.44 -1.63 1.38
C PHE A 158 1.89 -2.92 2.02
N LYS A 159 2.29 -4.07 1.48
CA LYS A 159 1.93 -5.39 2.02
C LYS A 159 2.80 -5.84 3.20
N GLY A 160 3.81 -5.05 3.58
CA GLY A 160 4.69 -5.32 4.71
C GLY A 160 5.54 -4.11 5.07
N GLU A 161 6.39 -4.24 6.09
CA GLU A 161 7.22 -3.16 6.66
C GLU A 161 8.73 -3.33 6.43
N ASN A 162 9.12 -4.16 5.46
CA ASN A 162 10.54 -4.42 5.19
C ASN A 162 11.26 -3.17 4.63
N PHE A 163 12.60 -3.26 4.53
CA PHE A 163 13.42 -2.18 3.96
C PHE A 163 12.96 -1.78 2.56
N GLU A 164 12.60 -2.74 1.70
CA GLU A 164 12.18 -2.43 0.33
C GLU A 164 10.88 -1.60 0.31
N CYS A 165 9.92 -1.87 1.20
CA CYS A 165 8.72 -1.04 1.37
C CYS A 165 9.04 0.36 1.88
N LEU A 166 9.93 0.47 2.88
CA LEU A 166 10.35 1.77 3.42
C LEU A 166 11.01 2.63 2.34
N ALA A 167 12.04 2.10 1.68
CA ALA A 167 12.80 2.80 0.66
C ALA A 167 11.93 3.16 -0.55
N GLN A 168 11.01 2.27 -0.97
CA GLN A 168 10.09 2.54 -2.06
C GLN A 168 9.07 3.63 -1.69
N GLY A 169 8.55 3.62 -0.47
CA GLY A 169 7.63 4.64 0.00
C GLY A 169 8.27 6.02 0.11
N LEU A 170 9.49 6.10 0.65
CA LEU A 170 10.27 7.33 0.67
C LEU A 170 10.57 7.83 -0.75
N LYS A 171 11.06 6.96 -1.63
CA LYS A 171 11.28 7.28 -3.05
C LYS A 171 10.03 7.88 -3.70
N ASN A 172 8.88 7.23 -3.56
CA ASN A 172 7.63 7.72 -4.14
C ASN A 172 7.26 9.10 -3.61
N ILE A 173 7.38 9.32 -2.29
CA ILE A 173 7.06 10.60 -1.66
C ILE A 173 8.03 11.68 -2.12
N PHE A 174 9.33 11.43 -2.13
CA PHE A 174 10.35 12.39 -2.58
C PHE A 174 10.14 12.80 -4.03
N GLN A 175 9.85 11.82 -4.90
CA GLN A 175 9.54 12.08 -6.31
C GLN A 175 8.26 12.89 -6.48
N HIS A 176 7.25 12.68 -5.63
CA HIS A 176 6.00 13.44 -5.67
C HIS A 176 6.18 14.88 -5.19
N ILE A 177 6.89 15.10 -4.07
CA ILE A 177 7.10 16.44 -3.52
C ILE A 177 8.20 17.24 -4.25
N GLY A 178 9.07 16.57 -5.00
CA GLY A 178 10.15 17.18 -5.77
C GLY A 178 11.46 17.43 -4.99
N TYR A 179 11.49 17.07 -3.70
CA TYR A 179 12.56 17.39 -2.76
C TYR A 179 12.78 16.26 -1.75
N VAL A 180 13.92 16.29 -1.05
CA VAL A 180 14.30 15.32 -0.03
C VAL A 180 14.51 16.03 1.32
N PRO A 181 13.84 15.62 2.40
CA PRO A 181 14.12 16.13 3.75
C PRO A 181 15.60 16.02 4.13
N THR A 182 16.15 17.02 4.82
CA THR A 182 17.56 17.01 5.23
C THR A 182 17.83 16.00 6.33
N VAL A 183 16.90 15.90 7.28
CA VAL A 183 16.97 14.93 8.38
C VAL A 183 15.64 14.20 8.47
N ILE A 184 15.69 12.87 8.56
CA ILE A 184 14.52 12.02 8.74
C ILE A 184 14.62 11.27 10.06
N ARG A 185 13.61 11.45 10.91
CA ARG A 185 13.49 10.73 12.18
C ARG A 185 12.69 9.46 11.99
N PHE A 186 13.29 8.32 12.33
CA PHE A 186 12.65 7.00 12.26
C PHE A 186 12.39 6.44 13.66
N ASP A 187 11.36 5.59 13.79
CA ASP A 187 11.28 4.72 14.97
C ASP A 187 12.41 3.69 14.97
N ASN A 188 12.55 2.96 16.08
CA ASN A 188 13.38 1.78 16.22
C ASN A 188 12.93 0.63 15.31
N MET A 189 12.99 0.86 14.00
CA MET A 189 12.64 -0.08 12.96
C MET A 189 13.86 -0.96 12.69
N SER A 190 13.72 -2.25 13.00
CA SER A 190 14.70 -3.30 12.71
C SER A 190 15.08 -3.39 11.23
N THR A 191 14.32 -2.73 10.36
CA THR A 191 14.50 -2.73 8.90
C THR A 191 15.56 -1.73 8.42
N ALA A 192 15.91 -0.75 9.26
CA ALA A 192 16.97 0.22 8.97
C ALA A 192 18.22 0.02 9.85
N VAL A 193 18.09 -0.65 11.00
CA VAL A 193 19.16 -0.81 12.01
C VAL A 193 19.78 -2.22 11.97
N LYS A 194 21.11 -2.27 11.79
CA LYS A 194 21.95 -3.48 11.76
C LYS A 194 22.40 -3.92 13.16
N ALA A 195 22.79 -2.98 14.04
CA ALA A 195 23.19 -3.26 15.43
C ALA A 195 23.10 -2.00 16.31
N ILE A 196 22.92 -2.17 17.63
CA ILE A 196 22.93 -1.10 18.63
C ILE A 196 24.29 -1.11 19.34
N LYS A 197 25.08 -0.03 19.26
CA LYS A 197 26.37 0.09 19.96
C LYS A 197 26.19 0.54 21.41
N ALA A 198 27.22 0.32 22.24
CA ALA A 198 27.22 0.55 23.69
C ALA A 198 26.98 2.01 24.15
N GLN A 199 26.88 2.98 23.23
CA GLN A 199 26.65 4.40 23.52
C GLN A 199 25.35 4.96 22.88
N GLY A 200 24.47 4.09 22.37
CA GLY A 200 23.21 4.50 21.73
C GLY A 200 23.31 4.82 20.24
N GLU A 201 24.53 4.87 19.68
CA GLU A 201 24.74 4.94 18.24
C GLU A 201 24.29 3.64 17.55
N ARG A 202 23.51 3.79 16.47
CA ARG A 202 22.97 2.67 15.71
C ARG A 202 23.74 2.51 14.41
N GLU A 203 24.24 1.31 14.14
CA GLU A 203 24.79 0.99 12.83
C GLU A 203 23.62 0.72 11.89
N VAL A 204 23.50 1.49 10.82
CA VAL A 204 22.48 1.27 9.78
C VAL A 204 22.91 0.14 8.84
N THR A 205 21.95 -0.50 8.18
CA THR A 205 22.27 -1.49 7.13
C THR A 205 22.91 -0.82 5.92
N ASP A 206 23.77 -1.54 5.18
CA ASP A 206 24.46 -1.00 4.00
C ASP A 206 23.47 -0.49 2.93
N ASN A 207 22.32 -1.17 2.78
CA ASN A 207 21.26 -0.74 1.87
C ASN A 207 20.62 0.58 2.30
N PHE A 208 20.41 0.79 3.60
CA PHE A 208 19.90 2.06 4.12
C PHE A 208 20.93 3.17 3.95
N ARG A 209 22.22 2.88 4.19
CA ARG A 209 23.30 3.85 3.94
C ARG A 209 23.37 4.26 2.47
N ARG A 210 23.21 3.32 1.53
CA ARG A 210 23.14 3.62 0.09
C ARG A 210 21.96 4.55 -0.24
N LEU A 211 20.80 4.31 0.37
CA LEU A 211 19.63 5.18 0.21
C LEU A 211 19.93 6.61 0.72
N GLN A 212 20.54 6.74 1.91
CA GLN A 212 20.95 8.02 2.46
C GLN A 212 21.94 8.76 1.58
N CYS A 213 23.00 8.07 1.13
CA CYS A 213 24.00 8.68 0.26
C CYS A 213 23.41 9.10 -1.10
N HIS A 214 22.46 8.34 -1.64
CA HIS A 214 21.84 8.67 -2.91
C HIS A 214 20.96 9.92 -2.81
N TYR A 215 20.11 10.01 -1.77
CA TYR A 215 19.16 11.11 -1.60
C TYR A 215 19.72 12.28 -0.76
N GLY A 216 20.86 12.11 -0.09
CA GLY A 216 21.55 13.14 0.67
C GLY A 216 20.93 13.50 2.03
N PHE A 217 20.21 12.58 2.69
CA PHE A 217 19.58 12.86 3.98
C PHE A 217 20.25 12.15 5.17
N ASP A 218 20.23 12.81 6.32
CA ASP A 218 20.65 12.25 7.60
C ASP A 218 19.49 11.55 8.31
N SER A 219 19.80 10.52 9.11
CA SER A 219 18.79 9.74 9.83
C SER A 219 18.99 9.83 11.33
N ASN A 220 17.93 10.17 12.06
CA ASN A 220 17.92 10.12 13.52
C ASN A 220 16.99 9.01 13.99
N PHE A 221 17.47 8.15 14.88
CA PHE A 221 16.69 7.04 15.42
C PHE A 221 16.34 7.29 16.88
N CYS A 222 15.05 7.39 17.21
CA CYS A 222 14.61 7.73 18.56
C CYS A 222 14.97 6.62 19.57
N ASN A 223 15.43 7.00 20.78
CA ASN A 223 15.64 6.07 21.88
C ASN A 223 14.31 5.42 22.32
N PRO A 224 14.29 4.14 22.75
CA PRO A 224 13.06 3.41 23.09
C PRO A 224 12.15 4.06 24.16
N ALA A 225 12.64 5.08 24.87
CA ALA A 225 11.93 5.79 25.93
C ALA A 225 11.52 7.25 25.56
N SER A 226 11.82 7.73 24.35
CA SER A 226 11.69 9.15 23.95
C SER A 226 10.48 9.42 23.02
N GLY A 227 9.31 8.85 23.32
CA GLY A 227 8.09 9.05 22.50
C GLY A 227 7.62 10.52 22.40
N HIS A 228 8.10 11.41 23.26
CA HIS A 228 7.76 12.84 23.23
C HIS A 228 8.29 13.57 21.98
N GLU A 229 9.32 13.04 21.31
CA GLU A 229 9.92 13.69 20.13
C GLU A 229 9.21 13.37 18.80
N LYS A 230 8.39 12.32 18.76
CA LYS A 230 7.75 11.77 17.55
C LYS A 230 6.22 11.96 17.52
N GLY A 231 5.70 12.91 18.31
CA GLY A 231 4.25 13.10 18.46
C GLY A 231 3.50 13.44 17.15
N SER A 232 4.17 14.03 16.15
CA SER A 232 3.50 14.42 14.89
C SER A 232 3.11 13.19 14.05
N VAL A 233 4.08 12.31 13.74
CA VAL A 233 3.80 11.16 12.89
C VAL A 233 2.98 10.09 13.60
N GLU A 234 3.12 9.89 14.92
CA GLU A 234 2.26 8.97 15.68
C GLU A 234 0.77 9.36 15.57
N ASN A 235 0.48 10.65 15.75
CA ASN A 235 -0.86 11.19 15.58
C ASN A 235 -1.35 11.03 14.14
N TYR A 236 -0.47 11.25 13.16
CA TYR A 236 -0.81 11.12 11.75
C TYR A 236 -1.06 9.67 11.34
N VAL A 237 -0.32 8.68 11.84
CA VAL A 237 -0.60 7.25 11.60
C VAL A 237 -2.05 6.91 11.99
N GLY A 238 -2.51 7.41 13.13
CA GLY A 238 -3.89 7.24 13.56
C GLY A 238 -4.91 8.06 12.76
N TYR A 239 -4.53 9.24 12.26
CA TYR A 239 -5.35 10.10 11.39
C TYR A 239 -5.53 9.47 10.00
N SER A 240 -4.44 9.13 9.32
CA SER A 240 -4.44 8.54 7.97
C SER A 240 -5.26 7.25 7.93
N ARG A 241 -5.14 6.42 8.96
CA ARG A 241 -6.00 5.23 9.10
C ARG A 241 -7.49 5.54 9.13
N ARG A 242 -7.91 6.62 9.80
CA ARG A 242 -9.33 6.96 9.96
C ARG A 242 -9.90 7.71 8.76
N ASN A 243 -9.08 8.47 8.03
CA ASN A 243 -9.55 9.35 6.97
C ASN A 243 -9.32 8.81 5.56
N TYR A 244 -8.22 8.08 5.31
CA TYR A 244 -7.94 7.55 3.97
C TYR A 244 -8.29 6.07 3.81
N PHE A 245 -8.30 5.31 4.91
CA PHE A 245 -8.42 3.85 4.88
C PHE A 245 -9.70 3.33 5.54
N VAL A 246 -10.67 4.22 5.77
CA VAL A 246 -12.03 3.88 6.22
C VAL A 246 -13.03 4.52 5.26
N PRO A 247 -13.91 3.74 4.59
CA PRO A 247 -13.98 2.27 4.63
C PRO A 247 -12.74 1.59 4.05
N VAL A 248 -12.60 0.28 4.24
CA VAL A 248 -11.45 -0.50 3.74
C VAL A 248 -11.32 -0.30 2.22
N PRO A 249 -10.18 0.24 1.73
CA PRO A 249 -10.04 0.58 0.32
C PRO A 249 -10.00 -0.68 -0.54
N GLN A 250 -10.66 -0.60 -1.69
CA GLN A 250 -10.71 -1.62 -2.74
C GLN A 250 -9.93 -1.09 -3.93
N MET A 251 -9.00 -1.88 -4.47
CA MET A 251 -8.15 -1.46 -5.59
C MET A 251 -7.79 -2.63 -6.49
N ASP A 252 -7.49 -2.35 -7.75
CA ASP A 252 -6.96 -3.37 -8.68
C ASP A 252 -5.44 -3.44 -8.67
N ASP A 253 -4.78 -2.31 -8.50
CA ASP A 253 -3.32 -2.21 -8.45
C ASP A 253 -2.86 -1.24 -7.36
N LEU A 254 -2.01 -1.76 -6.47
CA LEU A 254 -1.50 -1.03 -5.31
C LEU A 254 -0.61 0.16 -5.71
N LYS A 255 0.12 0.08 -6.82
CA LYS A 255 0.99 1.19 -7.26
C LYS A 255 0.17 2.35 -7.78
N THR A 256 -0.85 2.06 -8.59
CA THR A 256 -1.78 3.08 -9.08
C THR A 256 -2.49 3.76 -7.93
N TYR A 257 -3.03 2.98 -6.99
CA TYR A 257 -3.67 3.51 -5.77
C TYR A 257 -2.72 4.42 -4.98
N ASN A 258 -1.47 4.00 -4.77
CA ASN A 258 -0.48 4.81 -4.05
C ASN A 258 -0.18 6.14 -4.75
N ARG A 259 -0.20 6.19 -6.08
CA ARG A 259 0.01 7.44 -6.84
C ARG A 259 -1.16 8.40 -6.64
N GLU A 260 -2.38 7.88 -6.62
CA GLU A 260 -3.60 8.67 -6.36
C GLU A 260 -3.66 9.15 -4.91
N LEU A 261 -3.28 8.29 -3.96
CA LEU A 261 -3.23 8.61 -2.54
C LEU A 261 -2.34 9.83 -2.23
N LEU A 262 -1.22 10.00 -2.95
CA LEU A 262 -0.38 11.19 -2.79
C LEU A 262 -1.07 12.47 -3.25
N LYS A 263 -1.85 12.41 -4.34
CA LYS A 263 -2.67 13.55 -4.79
C LYS A 263 -3.74 13.91 -3.76
N THR A 264 -4.39 12.91 -3.16
CA THR A 264 -5.34 13.13 -2.05
C THR A 264 -4.65 13.72 -0.82
N CYS A 265 -3.37 13.43 -0.58
CA CYS A 265 -2.61 14.09 0.48
C CYS A 265 -2.35 15.57 0.17
N ASP A 266 -2.20 15.95 -1.11
CA ASP A 266 -1.97 17.35 -1.50
C ASP A 266 -3.19 18.25 -1.17
N GLU A 267 -4.40 17.70 -1.21
CA GLU A 267 -5.63 18.40 -0.82
C GLU A 267 -5.58 18.91 0.64
N GLU A 268 -4.86 18.21 1.52
CA GLU A 268 -4.68 18.62 2.93
C GLU A 268 -3.69 19.78 3.10
N LEU A 269 -2.94 20.14 2.05
CA LEU A 269 -2.04 21.28 2.10
C LEU A 269 -2.82 22.61 2.07
N GLU A 270 -4.09 22.60 1.62
CA GLU A 270 -4.95 23.79 1.58
C GLU A 270 -5.57 24.16 2.93
N ARG A 271 -5.39 23.34 3.98
CA ARG A 271 -5.95 23.66 5.31
C ARG A 271 -5.15 24.73 6.04
N GLU A 272 -5.81 25.41 6.96
CA GLU A 272 -5.15 26.30 7.91
C GLU A 272 -4.27 25.51 8.89
N HIS A 273 -3.08 26.03 9.15
CA HIS A 273 -2.15 25.43 10.09
C HIS A 273 -2.65 25.62 11.53
N TYR A 274 -2.58 24.56 12.34
CA TYR A 274 -3.20 24.51 13.69
C TYR A 274 -2.72 25.56 14.69
N LYS A 275 -1.55 26.18 14.43
CA LYS A 275 -0.91 27.20 15.28
C LYS A 275 -0.60 28.49 14.52
N HIS A 276 -0.50 28.43 13.21
CA HIS A 276 -0.06 29.55 12.39
C HIS A 276 -1.25 29.97 11.53
N GLU A 277 -1.58 31.26 11.50
CA GLU A 277 -2.68 31.81 10.68
C GLU A 277 -2.27 31.85 9.19
N LYS A 278 -1.80 30.70 8.69
CA LYS A 278 -1.28 30.46 7.35
C LYS A 278 -1.76 29.09 6.88
N LEU A 279 -1.80 28.90 5.58
CA LEU A 279 -2.12 27.61 4.98
C LEU A 279 -0.90 26.69 5.06
N VAL A 280 -1.13 25.37 5.18
CA VAL A 280 -0.06 24.37 5.27
C VAL A 280 0.87 24.44 4.05
N TRP A 281 0.33 24.63 2.84
CA TRP A 281 1.14 24.74 1.62
C TRP A 281 2.13 25.91 1.66
N GLN A 282 1.78 27.02 2.32
CA GLN A 282 2.67 28.19 2.43
C GLN A 282 3.89 27.87 3.28
N LEU A 283 3.67 27.17 4.40
CA LEU A 283 4.77 26.71 5.27
C LEU A 283 5.52 25.54 4.64
N PHE A 284 4.87 24.76 3.77
CA PHE A 284 5.52 23.68 3.06
C PHE A 284 6.53 24.19 2.03
N GLU A 285 6.32 25.37 1.46
CA GLU A 285 7.35 26.05 0.65
C GLU A 285 8.58 26.44 1.50
N ASP A 286 8.38 26.88 2.76
CA ASP A 286 9.50 27.12 3.68
C ASP A 286 10.29 25.83 3.97
N ASP A 287 9.58 24.70 4.09
CA ASP A 287 10.19 23.37 4.19
C ASP A 287 11.00 23.01 2.93
N LYS A 288 10.41 23.12 1.74
CA LYS A 288 11.10 22.83 0.46
C LYS A 288 12.37 23.66 0.28
N ASN A 289 12.34 24.93 0.66
CA ASN A 289 13.50 25.82 0.60
C ASN A 289 14.68 25.37 1.49
N ARG A 290 14.43 24.49 2.46
CA ARG A 290 15.45 23.89 3.35
C ARG A 290 15.74 22.43 3.04
N MET A 291 15.04 21.82 2.10
CA MET A 291 15.25 20.44 1.66
C MET A 291 16.35 20.33 0.61
N ASN A 292 16.85 19.12 0.42
CA ASN A 292 17.78 18.81 -0.66
C ASN A 292 17.01 18.62 -1.98
N PRO A 293 17.61 19.00 -3.13
CA PRO A 293 17.03 18.70 -4.43
C PRO A 293 17.02 17.19 -4.70
N LEU A 294 16.14 16.74 -5.59
CA LEU A 294 16.15 15.36 -6.05
C LEU A 294 17.45 15.01 -6.80
N PRO A 295 17.99 13.79 -6.60
CA PRO A 295 19.13 13.30 -7.37
C PRO A 295 18.82 13.22 -8.86
N ARG A 296 19.85 13.41 -9.70
CA ARG A 296 19.74 13.31 -11.16
C ARG A 296 19.37 11.91 -11.65
N TYR A 297 19.85 10.88 -10.95
CA TYR A 297 19.66 9.48 -11.32
C TYR A 297 18.59 8.86 -10.42
N ASP A 298 17.81 7.93 -10.96
CA ASP A 298 16.82 7.21 -10.18
C ASP A 298 17.49 6.18 -9.26
N PHE A 299 17.01 6.07 -8.01
CA PHE A 299 17.46 5.03 -7.08
C PHE A 299 16.70 3.73 -7.33
N GLU A 300 17.41 2.67 -7.69
CA GLU A 300 16.79 1.36 -7.82
C GLU A 300 16.62 0.70 -6.45
N VAL A 301 15.40 0.74 -5.91
CA VAL A 301 15.04 0.11 -4.64
C VAL A 301 14.92 -1.40 -4.83
N CYS A 302 16.05 -2.10 -4.84
CA CYS A 302 16.07 -3.54 -4.88
C CYS A 302 17.19 -4.17 -4.03
N ARG A 303 17.03 -5.46 -3.75
CA ARG A 303 18.04 -6.30 -3.13
C ARG A 303 18.26 -7.54 -3.97
N TYR A 304 19.53 -7.92 -4.13
CA TYR A 304 19.93 -9.16 -4.77
C TYR A 304 20.19 -10.24 -3.72
N VAL A 305 19.67 -11.44 -3.94
CA VAL A 305 19.89 -12.60 -3.06
C VAL A 305 20.20 -13.81 -3.92
N LEU A 306 21.36 -14.43 -3.71
CA LEU A 306 21.71 -15.70 -4.32
C LEU A 306 20.97 -16.83 -3.61
N VAL A 307 20.28 -17.67 -4.37
CA VAL A 307 19.52 -18.82 -3.86
C VAL A 307 19.70 -20.02 -4.78
N ARG A 308 19.46 -21.22 -4.26
CA ARG A 308 19.50 -22.46 -5.03
C ARG A 308 18.09 -22.98 -5.30
N THR A 309 17.81 -23.37 -6.54
CA THR A 309 16.55 -24.01 -6.92
C THR A 309 16.49 -25.46 -6.46
N ASN A 310 15.29 -25.96 -6.18
CA ASN A 310 15.07 -27.38 -5.91
C ASN A 310 15.03 -28.20 -7.21
N GLN A 311 14.73 -29.51 -7.10
CA GLN A 311 14.61 -30.40 -8.25
C GLN A 311 13.49 -30.05 -9.24
N TYR A 312 12.53 -29.24 -8.81
CA TYR A 312 11.42 -28.75 -9.62
C TYR A 312 11.68 -27.33 -10.16
N GLY A 313 12.88 -26.78 -9.99
CA GLY A 313 13.19 -25.41 -10.40
C GLY A 313 12.50 -24.34 -9.55
N LEU A 314 12.00 -24.66 -8.35
CA LEU A 314 11.42 -23.64 -7.46
C LEU A 314 12.51 -23.07 -6.54
N VAL A 315 12.48 -21.77 -6.31
CA VAL A 315 13.29 -21.09 -5.29
C VAL A 315 12.46 -20.80 -4.05
N LYS A 316 13.11 -20.81 -2.89
CA LYS A 316 12.49 -20.38 -1.64
C LYS A 316 13.15 -19.11 -1.15
N PHE A 317 12.34 -18.08 -0.91
CA PHE A 317 12.78 -16.86 -0.26
C PHE A 317 11.98 -16.67 1.04
N LEU A 318 12.70 -16.62 2.16
CA LEU A 318 12.12 -16.75 3.51
C LEU A 318 11.29 -18.05 3.60
N SER A 319 9.97 -17.95 3.73
CA SER A 319 9.05 -19.08 3.77
C SER A 319 8.27 -19.30 2.47
N ASN A 320 8.39 -18.40 1.48
CA ASN A 320 7.56 -18.41 0.28
C ASN A 320 8.33 -19.00 -0.91
N SER A 321 7.61 -19.73 -1.77
CA SER A 321 8.16 -20.41 -2.93
C SER A 321 7.79 -19.66 -4.21
N TYR A 322 8.75 -19.55 -5.14
CA TYR A 322 8.56 -18.93 -6.45
C TYR A 322 9.08 -19.88 -7.52
N SER A 323 8.38 -19.99 -8.63
CA SER A 323 8.84 -20.78 -9.77
C SER A 323 9.96 -20.08 -10.54
N THR A 324 10.80 -20.82 -11.26
CA THR A 324 11.81 -20.24 -12.15
C THR A 324 11.51 -20.63 -13.60
N ALA A 325 12.43 -21.30 -14.27
CA ALA A 325 12.19 -22.07 -15.48
C ALA A 325 12.40 -23.56 -15.17
N GLY A 326 11.65 -24.43 -15.86
CA GLY A 326 11.80 -25.87 -15.64
C GLY A 326 13.22 -26.39 -15.97
N SER A 327 13.97 -25.67 -16.81
CA SER A 327 15.37 -25.94 -17.15
C SER A 327 16.35 -25.61 -16.01
N MET A 328 15.96 -24.77 -15.05
CA MET A 328 16.82 -24.28 -13.97
C MET A 328 16.74 -25.13 -12.71
N ALA A 329 16.60 -26.45 -12.84
CA ALA A 329 16.54 -27.35 -11.69
C ALA A 329 17.92 -27.55 -11.04
N ARG A 330 18.00 -27.46 -9.70
CA ARG A 330 19.22 -27.65 -8.88
C ARG A 330 20.37 -26.67 -9.16
N GLN A 331 20.08 -25.53 -9.76
CA GLN A 331 21.03 -24.46 -10.11
C GLN A 331 21.00 -23.31 -9.10
N GLU A 332 22.06 -22.53 -9.04
CA GLU A 332 22.08 -21.26 -8.33
C GLU A 332 21.49 -20.17 -9.24
N VAL A 333 20.65 -19.32 -8.68
CA VAL A 333 20.01 -18.20 -9.39
C VAL A 333 20.00 -16.99 -8.48
N THR A 334 19.96 -15.81 -9.10
CA THR A 334 19.90 -14.54 -8.34
C THR A 334 18.47 -14.02 -8.31
N LEU A 335 17.95 -13.73 -7.13
CA LEU A 335 16.68 -13.03 -6.97
C LEU A 335 16.90 -11.54 -6.82
N LYS A 336 16.25 -10.76 -7.68
CA LYS A 336 16.07 -9.32 -7.52
C LYS A 336 14.74 -9.06 -6.83
N LEU A 337 14.80 -8.49 -5.63
CA LEU A 337 13.66 -8.27 -4.75
C LEU A 337 13.36 -6.78 -4.67
N ASP A 338 12.13 -6.37 -4.98
CA ASP A 338 11.63 -5.02 -4.73
C ASP A 338 10.37 -5.08 -3.82
N ALA A 339 9.74 -3.95 -3.52
CA ALA A 339 8.56 -3.92 -2.64
C ALA A 339 7.36 -4.69 -3.21
N TYR A 340 7.25 -4.83 -4.53
CA TYR A 340 6.11 -5.34 -5.27
C TYR A 340 6.37 -6.67 -6.00
N TYR A 341 7.61 -6.96 -6.38
CA TYR A 341 7.99 -8.11 -7.21
C TYR A 341 9.23 -8.85 -6.70
N VAL A 342 9.32 -10.10 -7.15
CA VAL A 342 10.50 -10.96 -7.07
C VAL A 342 10.82 -11.40 -8.49
N THR A 343 11.94 -10.93 -9.02
CA THR A 343 12.42 -11.30 -10.35
C THR A 343 13.57 -12.30 -10.21
N VAL A 344 13.44 -13.43 -10.88
CA VAL A 344 14.51 -14.44 -10.99
C VAL A 344 15.41 -14.02 -12.15
N LEU A 345 16.70 -13.95 -11.88
CA LEU A 345 17.74 -13.62 -12.85
C LEU A 345 18.61 -14.85 -13.14
N ASP A 346 19.05 -14.96 -14.39
CA ASP A 346 20.06 -15.94 -14.79
C ASP A 346 21.49 -15.49 -14.42
N ASP A 347 22.49 -16.31 -14.75
CA ASP A 347 23.91 -16.02 -14.49
C ASP A 347 24.42 -14.76 -15.21
N LYS A 348 23.71 -14.30 -16.25
CA LYS A 348 24.00 -13.07 -17.00
C LYS A 348 23.20 -11.88 -16.49
N MET A 349 22.55 -12.01 -15.34
CA MET A 349 21.69 -11.00 -14.71
C MET A 349 20.49 -10.58 -15.58
N GLN A 350 20.05 -11.44 -16.50
CA GLN A 350 18.87 -11.22 -17.33
C GLN A 350 17.61 -11.77 -16.65
N PRO A 351 16.46 -11.06 -16.73
CA PRO A 351 15.22 -11.50 -16.13
C PRO A 351 14.67 -12.75 -16.83
N VAL A 352 14.49 -13.81 -16.06
CA VAL A 352 13.89 -15.09 -16.51
C VAL A 352 12.39 -15.07 -16.28
N VAL A 353 11.98 -14.76 -15.05
CA VAL A 353 10.57 -14.69 -14.66
C VAL A 353 10.38 -13.68 -13.54
N THR A 354 9.27 -12.95 -13.58
CA THR A 354 8.93 -11.95 -12.55
C THR A 354 7.61 -12.32 -11.89
N HIS A 355 7.66 -12.47 -10.57
CA HIS A 355 6.52 -12.77 -9.72
C HIS A 355 6.06 -11.53 -8.97
N LYS A 356 4.76 -11.39 -8.71
CA LYS A 356 4.30 -10.50 -7.62
C LYS A 356 4.88 -11.01 -6.30
N ARG A 357 5.46 -10.13 -5.50
CA ARG A 357 6.07 -10.49 -4.21
C ARG A 357 5.01 -10.97 -3.24
N LEU A 358 5.23 -12.16 -2.69
CA LEU A 358 4.36 -12.75 -1.70
C LEU A 358 4.77 -12.30 -0.29
N TYR A 359 3.81 -11.71 0.41
CA TYR A 359 3.89 -11.37 1.82
C TYR A 359 3.09 -12.37 2.67
N GLY A 360 3.59 -12.68 3.87
CA GLY A 360 3.08 -13.75 4.73
C GLY A 360 3.96 -15.00 4.68
N LYS A 361 3.45 -16.13 5.18
CA LYS A 361 4.20 -17.38 5.33
C LYS A 361 3.64 -18.50 4.46
N ASN A 362 4.53 -19.38 3.99
CA ASN A 362 4.22 -20.62 3.27
C ASN A 362 3.29 -20.45 2.06
N LYS A 363 3.45 -19.35 1.32
CA LYS A 363 2.74 -19.11 0.06
C LYS A 363 3.60 -19.53 -1.13
N GLU A 364 2.94 -19.91 -2.23
CA GLU A 364 3.60 -20.30 -3.47
C GLU A 364 3.09 -19.45 -4.65
N SER A 365 4.01 -19.00 -5.50
CA SER A 365 3.69 -18.36 -6.77
C SER A 365 4.27 -19.19 -7.92
N MET A 366 3.39 -19.78 -8.72
CA MET A 366 3.74 -20.61 -9.86
C MET A 366 3.37 -19.90 -11.17
N ILE A 367 4.35 -19.67 -12.04
CA ILE A 367 4.16 -19.16 -13.39
C ILE A 367 4.57 -20.27 -14.36
N TRP A 368 3.58 -20.80 -15.10
CA TRP A 368 3.76 -22.00 -15.90
C TRP A 368 4.45 -21.78 -17.25
N GLY A 369 4.48 -20.55 -17.78
CA GLY A 369 5.07 -20.25 -19.09
C GLY A 369 6.48 -20.83 -19.27
N PRO A 370 7.44 -20.51 -18.39
CA PRO A 370 8.80 -21.07 -18.43
C PRO A 370 8.91 -22.60 -18.17
N TYR A 371 7.81 -23.26 -17.81
CA TYR A 371 7.74 -24.71 -17.60
C TYR A 371 7.11 -25.45 -18.78
N LEU A 372 6.50 -24.74 -19.74
CA LEU A 372 5.84 -25.34 -20.89
C LEU A 372 6.80 -26.16 -21.76
N ASP A 373 8.06 -25.74 -21.90
CA ASP A 373 9.08 -26.52 -22.62
C ASP A 373 9.36 -27.87 -21.96
N VAL A 374 9.41 -27.90 -20.63
CA VAL A 374 9.62 -29.14 -19.87
C VAL A 374 8.38 -30.03 -19.96
N LEU A 375 7.17 -29.45 -19.93
CA LEU A 375 5.93 -30.17 -20.17
C LEU A 375 5.86 -30.74 -21.59
N ALA A 376 6.36 -30.02 -22.60
CA ALA A 376 6.43 -30.51 -23.98
C ALA A 376 7.40 -31.70 -24.12
N GLN A 377 8.48 -31.73 -23.34
CA GLN A 377 9.38 -32.90 -23.28
C GLN A 377 8.77 -34.09 -22.53
N ARG A 378 7.82 -33.85 -21.61
CA ARG A 378 7.17 -34.86 -20.77
C ARG A 378 5.63 -34.78 -20.87
N PRO A 379 5.05 -35.02 -22.06
CA PRO A 379 3.62 -34.78 -22.31
C PRO A 379 2.69 -35.69 -21.48
N THR A 380 3.17 -36.84 -21.01
CA THR A 380 2.43 -37.74 -20.11
C THR A 380 2.15 -37.10 -18.75
N ALA A 381 3.03 -36.22 -18.26
CA ALA A 381 2.88 -35.54 -16.98
C ALA A 381 1.88 -34.37 -17.04
N LEU A 382 1.47 -33.93 -18.24
CA LEU A 382 0.58 -32.79 -18.44
C LEU A 382 -0.71 -32.89 -17.61
N LYS A 383 -1.36 -34.07 -17.60
CA LYS A 383 -2.63 -34.31 -16.90
C LYS A 383 -2.54 -34.09 -15.38
N TYR A 384 -1.35 -34.19 -14.80
CA TYR A 384 -1.09 -34.03 -13.37
C TYR A 384 -0.51 -32.64 -13.02
N SER A 385 -0.38 -31.76 -14.02
CA SER A 385 0.14 -30.40 -13.80
C SER A 385 -0.97 -29.44 -13.39
N GLY A 386 -0.63 -28.48 -12.51
CA GLY A 386 -1.52 -27.36 -12.20
C GLY A 386 -1.84 -26.51 -13.44
N PHE A 387 -0.95 -26.49 -14.45
CA PHE A 387 -1.20 -25.84 -15.73
C PHE A 387 -2.44 -26.45 -16.41
N PHE A 388 -2.48 -27.77 -16.60
CA PHE A 388 -3.61 -28.44 -17.25
C PHE A 388 -4.91 -28.26 -16.48
N GLN A 389 -4.87 -28.31 -15.15
CA GLN A 389 -6.06 -28.06 -14.32
C GLN A 389 -6.61 -26.64 -14.47
N GLY A 390 -5.74 -25.65 -14.70
CA GLY A 390 -6.12 -24.25 -14.92
C GLY A 390 -6.65 -23.93 -16.33
N LEU A 391 -6.52 -24.84 -17.29
CA LEU A 391 -7.05 -24.63 -18.65
C LEU A 391 -8.58 -24.77 -18.68
N ALA A 392 -9.22 -24.06 -19.63
CA ALA A 392 -10.64 -24.19 -19.89
C ALA A 392 -11.03 -25.62 -20.29
N GLU A 393 -12.21 -26.06 -19.87
CA GLU A 393 -12.69 -27.44 -20.08
C GLU A 393 -12.58 -27.94 -21.54
N PRO A 394 -12.95 -27.15 -22.57
CA PRO A 394 -12.81 -27.60 -23.96
C PRO A 394 -11.35 -27.90 -24.34
N VAL A 395 -10.41 -27.09 -23.86
CA VAL A 395 -8.97 -27.29 -24.12
C VAL A 395 -8.47 -28.54 -23.42
N ARG A 396 -8.92 -28.79 -22.19
CA ARG A 396 -8.58 -30.01 -21.43
C ARG A 396 -9.07 -31.27 -22.14
N GLN A 397 -10.29 -31.26 -22.66
CA GLN A 397 -10.85 -32.40 -23.40
C GLN A 397 -10.07 -32.66 -24.69
N PHE A 398 -9.80 -31.61 -25.47
CA PHE A 398 -9.03 -31.73 -26.70
C PHE A 398 -7.63 -32.30 -26.44
N LEU A 399 -6.87 -31.66 -25.53
CA LEU A 399 -5.55 -32.14 -25.14
C LEU A 399 -5.61 -33.50 -24.44
N GLY A 400 -6.71 -33.87 -23.79
CA GLY A 400 -6.89 -35.18 -23.17
C GLY A 400 -6.92 -36.32 -24.18
N ASN A 401 -7.65 -36.10 -25.29
CA ASN A 401 -7.91 -37.04 -26.38
C ASN A 401 -6.80 -37.08 -27.44
N CYS A 402 -5.99 -36.02 -27.53
CA CYS A 402 -4.86 -35.95 -28.45
C CYS A 402 -3.80 -37.02 -28.11
N ASP A 403 -3.08 -37.50 -29.13
CA ASP A 403 -1.99 -38.45 -28.98
C ASP A 403 -0.75 -37.79 -28.35
N LEU A 404 0.30 -38.57 -28.08
CA LEU A 404 1.49 -38.05 -27.41
C LEU A 404 2.28 -37.06 -28.28
N ASP A 405 2.35 -37.28 -29.59
CA ASP A 405 3.09 -36.39 -30.48
C ASP A 405 2.32 -35.08 -30.69
N GLY A 406 1.01 -35.16 -30.93
CA GLY A 406 0.15 -33.97 -31.04
C GLY A 406 0.18 -33.10 -29.78
N LYS A 407 0.14 -33.70 -28.58
CA LYS A 407 0.34 -32.96 -27.30
C LYS A 407 1.66 -32.20 -27.27
N LYS A 408 2.75 -32.88 -27.67
CA LYS A 408 4.10 -32.30 -27.67
C LYS A 408 4.20 -31.14 -28.66
N GLN A 409 3.64 -31.27 -29.86
CA GLN A 409 3.63 -30.22 -30.87
C GLN A 409 2.84 -29.00 -30.40
N VAL A 410 1.62 -29.19 -29.91
CA VAL A 410 0.79 -28.10 -29.38
C VAL A 410 1.49 -27.38 -28.22
N LEU A 411 2.05 -28.12 -27.26
CA LEU A 411 2.76 -27.52 -26.13
C LEU A 411 4.02 -26.74 -26.55
N LYS A 412 4.76 -27.21 -27.57
CA LYS A 412 5.91 -26.47 -28.12
C LYS A 412 5.48 -25.14 -28.74
N VAL A 413 4.41 -25.15 -29.54
CA VAL A 413 3.88 -23.93 -30.18
C VAL A 413 3.41 -22.94 -29.12
N VAL A 414 2.67 -23.43 -28.12
CA VAL A 414 2.21 -22.60 -27.00
C VAL A 414 3.38 -22.08 -26.15
N ALA A 415 4.42 -22.88 -25.94
CA ALA A 415 5.64 -22.45 -25.24
C ALA A 415 6.35 -21.32 -25.99
N GLN A 416 6.47 -21.44 -27.32
CA GLN A 416 7.10 -20.41 -28.16
C GLN A 416 6.31 -19.10 -28.12
N THR A 417 5.00 -19.15 -28.36
CA THR A 417 4.16 -17.94 -28.33
C THR A 417 4.08 -17.34 -26.94
N CYS A 418 4.09 -18.16 -25.88
CA CYS A 418 4.09 -17.67 -24.50
C CYS A 418 5.33 -16.82 -24.18
N ARG A 419 6.48 -17.06 -24.83
CA ARG A 419 7.68 -16.23 -24.64
C ARG A 419 7.55 -14.85 -25.30
N GLU A 420 6.79 -14.76 -26.38
CA GLU A 420 6.61 -13.52 -27.17
C GLU A 420 5.44 -12.69 -26.62
N ASP A 421 4.30 -13.34 -26.36
CA ASP A 421 3.00 -12.70 -26.09
C ASP A 421 2.52 -12.84 -24.63
N GLY A 422 3.20 -13.67 -23.84
CA GLY A 422 2.81 -13.97 -22.46
C GLY A 422 1.75 -15.07 -22.32
N LEU A 423 1.71 -15.69 -21.13
CA LEU A 423 0.92 -16.90 -20.89
C LEU A 423 -0.59 -16.69 -21.05
N ASP A 424 -1.14 -15.61 -20.51
CA ASP A 424 -2.59 -15.38 -20.52
C ASP A 424 -3.12 -15.23 -21.95
N ARG A 425 -2.40 -14.47 -22.80
CA ARG A 425 -2.75 -14.31 -24.22
C ARG A 425 -2.64 -15.66 -24.95
N SER A 426 -1.57 -16.41 -24.71
CA SER A 426 -1.38 -17.73 -25.31
C SER A 426 -2.49 -18.72 -24.92
N VAL A 427 -2.92 -18.75 -23.67
CA VAL A 427 -3.98 -19.65 -23.18
C VAL A 427 -5.36 -19.22 -23.68
N ASN A 428 -5.64 -17.92 -23.73
CA ASN A 428 -6.89 -17.39 -24.27
C ASN A 428 -7.01 -17.69 -25.77
N ALA A 429 -5.96 -17.44 -26.55
CA ALA A 429 -5.93 -17.77 -27.97
C ALA A 429 -6.09 -19.27 -28.23
N LEU A 430 -5.52 -20.12 -27.36
CA LEU A 430 -5.70 -21.57 -27.44
C LEU A 430 -7.15 -21.97 -27.18
N SER A 431 -7.79 -21.33 -26.20
CA SER A 431 -9.20 -21.54 -25.91
C SER A 431 -10.11 -21.13 -27.06
N ASP A 432 -9.80 -20.03 -27.75
CA ASP A 432 -10.53 -19.58 -28.93
C ASP A 432 -10.28 -20.49 -30.14
N ALA A 433 -9.05 -20.97 -30.33
CA ALA A 433 -8.72 -21.93 -31.38
C ALA A 433 -9.49 -23.24 -31.23
N VAL A 434 -9.65 -23.74 -30.00
CA VAL A 434 -10.44 -24.95 -29.74
C VAL A 434 -11.93 -24.74 -30.06
N LYS A 435 -12.47 -23.53 -29.92
CA LYS A 435 -13.86 -23.22 -30.32
C LYS A 435 -14.08 -23.35 -31.83
N MET A 436 -13.02 -23.28 -32.64
CA MET A 436 -13.08 -23.53 -34.09
C MET A 436 -13.22 -25.02 -34.45
N ALA A 437 -13.34 -25.90 -33.44
CA ALA A 437 -13.53 -27.34 -33.57
C ALA A 437 -12.46 -28.04 -34.45
N PRO A 438 -11.16 -27.89 -34.13
CA PRO A 438 -10.10 -28.60 -34.84
C PRO A 438 -10.24 -30.11 -34.66
N LYS A 439 -9.85 -30.87 -35.70
CA LYS A 439 -9.96 -32.35 -35.70
C LYS A 439 -8.71 -33.04 -35.16
N ASP A 440 -7.54 -32.43 -35.34
CA ASP A 440 -6.23 -32.94 -34.96
C ASP A 440 -5.31 -31.81 -34.47
N ALA A 441 -4.09 -32.17 -34.05
CA ALA A 441 -3.12 -31.23 -33.50
C ALA A 441 -2.70 -30.15 -34.52
N ASP A 442 -2.52 -30.51 -35.79
CA ASP A 442 -2.14 -29.59 -36.86
C ASP A 442 -3.24 -28.58 -37.17
N ALA A 443 -4.50 -29.01 -37.19
CA ALA A 443 -5.65 -28.11 -37.32
C ALA A 443 -5.75 -27.16 -36.12
N LEU A 444 -5.46 -27.63 -34.90
CA LEU A 444 -5.45 -26.77 -33.72
C LEU A 444 -4.31 -25.75 -33.81
N ILE A 445 -3.11 -26.14 -34.21
CA ILE A 445 -1.96 -25.24 -34.38
C ILE A 445 -2.29 -24.17 -35.45
N SER A 446 -2.92 -24.57 -36.55
CA SER A 446 -3.33 -23.66 -37.62
C SER A 446 -4.40 -22.67 -37.14
N ALA A 447 -5.43 -23.15 -36.44
CA ALA A 447 -6.46 -22.30 -35.83
C ALA A 447 -5.86 -21.36 -34.76
N TYR A 448 -4.89 -21.83 -34.00
CA TYR A 448 -4.17 -21.06 -32.99
C TYR A 448 -3.36 -19.92 -33.61
N ALA A 449 -2.59 -20.22 -34.67
CA ALA A 449 -1.87 -19.21 -35.44
C ALA A 449 -2.84 -18.19 -36.07
N PHE A 450 -3.98 -18.64 -36.58
CA PHE A 450 -5.03 -17.77 -37.14
C PHE A 450 -5.59 -16.80 -36.09
N VAL A 451 -5.89 -17.28 -34.88
CA VAL A 451 -6.40 -16.44 -33.77
C VAL A 451 -5.36 -15.41 -33.34
N LEU A 452 -4.09 -15.81 -33.19
CA LEU A 452 -3.02 -14.92 -32.77
C LEU A 452 -2.75 -13.80 -33.78
N ASN A 453 -2.78 -14.13 -35.07
CA ASN A 453 -2.44 -13.20 -36.14
C ASN A 453 -3.58 -12.25 -36.52
N LYS A 454 -4.84 -12.49 -36.09
CA LYS A 454 -6.06 -11.74 -36.46
C LYS A 454 -6.14 -11.44 -37.98
N PRO A 455 -7.01 -12.12 -38.76
CA PRO A 455 -7.08 -11.98 -40.23
C PRO A 455 -7.66 -10.65 -40.77
N GLY A 456 -7.49 -9.53 -40.06
CA GLY A 456 -7.87 -8.20 -40.53
C GLY A 456 -6.80 -7.51 -41.39
N GLN A 457 -5.56 -7.99 -41.40
CA GLN A 457 -4.46 -7.44 -42.21
C GLN A 457 -4.04 -8.32 -43.39
N ILE A 458 -4.71 -9.45 -43.62
CA ILE A 458 -4.60 -10.11 -44.92
C ILE A 458 -5.63 -9.40 -45.79
N PRO A 459 -5.23 -8.61 -46.82
CA PRO A 459 -6.21 -8.05 -47.74
C PRO A 459 -7.03 -9.22 -48.27
N LYS A 460 -8.35 -9.19 -48.03
CA LYS A 460 -9.26 -10.06 -48.78
C LYS A 460 -8.99 -9.73 -50.24
N ASN A 461 -8.49 -10.69 -51.01
CA ASN A 461 -8.55 -10.54 -52.45
C ASN A 461 -10.03 -10.31 -52.79
N ASP A 462 -10.33 -9.21 -53.48
CA ASP A 462 -11.64 -9.00 -54.09
C ASP A 462 -11.79 -10.08 -55.17
N VAL A 463 -12.33 -11.23 -54.76
CA VAL A 463 -12.74 -12.27 -55.69
C VAL A 463 -14.12 -11.83 -56.21
N PRO A 464 -14.30 -11.63 -57.52
CA PRO A 464 -15.60 -11.24 -58.06
C PRO A 464 -16.70 -12.26 -57.69
N ASP A 465 -17.92 -11.79 -57.48
CA ASP A 465 -19.11 -12.63 -57.18
C ASP A 465 -19.54 -13.55 -58.34
N TYR A 466 -18.79 -13.54 -59.44
CA TYR A 466 -19.01 -14.43 -60.58
C TYR A 466 -17.83 -15.39 -60.71
N VAL A 467 -18.15 -16.67 -60.95
CA VAL A 467 -17.17 -17.60 -61.50
C VAL A 467 -16.86 -17.10 -62.91
N PRO A 468 -15.60 -16.79 -63.26
CA PRO A 468 -15.27 -16.39 -64.63
C PRO A 468 -15.77 -17.47 -65.59
N GLU A 469 -16.59 -17.10 -66.56
CA GLU A 469 -16.91 -18.00 -67.67
C GLU A 469 -15.60 -18.30 -68.41
N LEU A 470 -15.00 -19.44 -68.07
CA LEU A 470 -13.88 -19.98 -68.79
C LEU A 470 -14.41 -20.31 -70.18
N LYS A 471 -14.09 -19.46 -71.17
CA LYS A 471 -14.28 -19.81 -72.57
C LYS A 471 -13.63 -21.16 -72.77
N ALA A 472 -14.41 -22.16 -73.19
CA ALA A 472 -13.87 -23.44 -73.60
C ALA A 472 -12.73 -23.14 -74.57
N TYR A 473 -11.51 -23.52 -74.20
CA TYR A 473 -10.36 -23.39 -75.06
C TYR A 473 -10.37 -24.63 -75.95
N PRO A 474 -10.87 -24.55 -77.20
CA PRO A 474 -10.75 -25.69 -78.11
C PRO A 474 -9.26 -25.91 -78.33
N LEU A 475 -8.75 -27.02 -77.81
CA LEU A 475 -7.39 -27.46 -78.11
C LEU A 475 -7.37 -27.82 -79.60
N ASP A 476 -6.81 -26.93 -80.41
CA ASP A 476 -6.53 -27.22 -81.81
C ASP A 476 -5.29 -28.14 -81.87
N PHE A 477 -5.55 -29.43 -81.98
CA PHE A 477 -4.50 -30.44 -82.14
C PHE A 477 -4.03 -30.57 -83.59
N THR A 478 -4.56 -29.80 -84.54
CA THR A 478 -4.17 -29.86 -85.97
C THR A 478 -2.67 -29.58 -86.20
N PRO A 479 -2.00 -28.66 -85.48
CA PRO A 479 -0.56 -28.48 -85.58
C PRO A 479 0.22 -29.71 -85.11
N TYR A 480 -0.23 -30.38 -84.05
CA TYR A 480 0.37 -31.60 -83.52
C TYR A 480 0.13 -32.80 -84.45
N ALA A 481 -1.06 -32.91 -85.04
CA ALA A 481 -1.41 -33.93 -86.03
C ALA A 481 -0.60 -33.80 -87.33
N LYS A 482 -0.26 -32.56 -87.75
CA LYS A 482 0.63 -32.30 -88.90
C LYS A 482 2.08 -32.70 -88.62
N LEU A 483 2.55 -32.57 -87.37
CA LEU A 483 3.88 -33.02 -86.94
C LEU A 483 3.97 -34.54 -86.79
N MET A 484 2.86 -35.22 -86.46
CA MET A 484 2.79 -36.67 -86.24
C MET A 484 2.34 -37.48 -87.48
N GLY A 485 2.05 -36.84 -88.61
CA GLY A 485 1.90 -37.50 -89.91
C GLY A 485 0.66 -38.39 -90.10
N GLY A 486 -0.52 -38.06 -89.55
CA GLY A 486 -1.69 -38.93 -89.69
C GLY A 486 -3.08 -38.28 -89.54
N ALA A 487 -3.82 -38.28 -90.66
CA ALA A 487 -5.27 -38.22 -90.91
C ALA A 487 -6.24 -37.61 -89.86
N ALA A 488 -6.98 -36.59 -90.32
CA ALA A 488 -8.14 -36.03 -89.65
C ALA A 488 -9.27 -37.07 -89.50
N CYS A 489 -9.74 -37.28 -88.26
CA CYS A 489 -11.07 -37.84 -88.01
C CYS A 489 -12.00 -36.71 -87.59
N SER A 490 -12.94 -36.35 -88.46
CA SER A 490 -14.06 -35.47 -88.12
C SER A 490 -15.07 -36.25 -87.29
N SER A 491 -15.39 -35.79 -86.08
CA SER A 491 -16.58 -36.24 -85.35
C SER A 491 -17.73 -35.26 -85.59
N LYS A 492 -18.87 -35.81 -86.03
CA LYS A 492 -20.20 -35.21 -85.90
C LYS A 492 -20.58 -35.02 -84.43
#